data_AF-A0A951KBY9-F1
#
_entry.id   AF-A0A951KBY9-F1
#
_cell.length_a   1.000
_cell.length_b   1.000
_cell.length_c   1.000
_cell.angle_alpha   90.00
_cell.angle_beta   90.00
_cell.angle_gamma   90.00
#
_symmetry.space_group_name_H-M   'P 1'
#
loop_
_entity.id
_entity.type
_entity.pdbx_description
1 polymer ?
#
loop_
_entity_poly.entity_id
_entity_poly.type
_entity_poly.pdbx_seq_one_letter_code
_entity_poly.pdbx_strand_id
1 'polypeptide(L)' 'IKTQNIIKHPAIVTRVLAVDEQLGIVLLRMNFGDTGSYGAGNALVVWEAFKVYGGKIHAVEAFMRVMPASAGSGWD' A
#
# COMPACT_ATOMS: atom_id res chain seq x y z
N ILE A 1 -19.38 -25.20 8.13
CA ILE A 1 -17.97 -24.88 7.82
C ILE A 1 -17.96 -23.49 7.19
N LYS A 2 -17.23 -22.51 7.75
CA LYS A 2 -17.08 -21.20 7.11
C LYS A 2 -15.99 -21.30 6.06
N THR A 3 -16.32 -21.07 4.80
CA THR A 3 -15.33 -21.02 3.70
C THR A 3 -14.70 -19.63 3.68
N GLN A 4 -13.36 -19.55 3.68
CA GLN A 4 -12.63 -18.28 3.54
C GLN A 4 -12.39 -18.01 2.05
N ASN A 5 -12.76 -16.83 1.56
CA ASN A 5 -12.38 -16.38 0.22
C ASN A 5 -10.98 -15.74 0.28
N ILE A 6 -10.04 -16.27 -0.50
CA ILE A 6 -8.67 -15.74 -0.62
C ILE A 6 -8.53 -15.07 -1.98
N ILE A 7 -8.42 -13.74 -1.99
CA ILE A 7 -8.17 -12.97 -3.21
C ILE A 7 -6.67 -13.03 -3.52
N LYS A 8 -6.32 -13.42 -4.75
CA LYS A 8 -4.94 -13.39 -5.24
C LYS A 8 -4.69 -12.07 -5.97
N HIS A 9 -3.56 -11.43 -5.68
CA HIS A 9 -3.14 -10.17 -6.30
C HIS A 9 -1.89 -10.40 -7.17
N PRO A 10 -2.05 -10.76 -8.46
CA PRO A 10 -0.90 -11.06 -9.33
C PRO A 10 -0.15 -9.81 -9.81
N ALA A 11 -0.70 -8.61 -9.58
CA ALA A 11 -0.24 -7.36 -10.17
C ALA A 11 0.11 -6.29 -9.11
N ILE A 12 0.69 -6.70 -7.98
CA ILE A 12 1.09 -5.75 -6.93
C ILE A 12 2.22 -4.87 -7.48
N VAL A 13 2.00 -3.56 -7.46
CA VAL A 13 2.99 -2.53 -7.77
C VAL A 13 3.34 -1.79 -6.49
N THR A 14 4.63 -1.71 -6.16
CA THR A 14 5.12 -1.04 -4.94
C THR A 14 6.01 0.13 -5.29
N ARG A 15 5.87 1.25 -4.57
CA ARG A 15 6.70 2.45 -4.75
C ARG A 15 6.99 3.11 -3.41
N VAL A 16 8.22 3.58 -3.22
CA VAL A 16 8.57 4.51 -2.14
C VAL A 16 8.10 5.90 -2.54
N LEU A 17 7.20 6.49 -1.75
CA LEU A 17 6.67 7.83 -2.00
C LEU A 17 7.54 8.92 -1.39
N ALA A 18 8.04 8.70 -0.16
CA ALA A 18 8.83 9.68 0.56
C ALA A 18 9.78 9.01 1.54
N VAL A 19 10.92 9.65 1.75
CA VAL A 19 11.88 9.35 2.82
C VAL A 19 12.22 10.65 3.52
N ASP A 20 12.02 10.70 4.83
CA ASP A 20 12.52 11.76 5.70
C ASP A 20 13.60 11.15 6.60
N GLU A 21 14.87 11.45 6.32
CA GLU A 21 16.00 10.89 7.06
C GLU A 21 16.17 11.52 8.45
N GLN A 22 15.73 12.77 8.63
CA GLN A 22 15.83 13.46 9.92
C GLN A 22 14.82 12.89 10.92
N LEU A 23 13.59 12.68 10.45
CA LEU A 23 12.55 12.05 11.23
C LEU A 23 12.61 10.53 11.16
N GLY A 24 13.43 9.93 10.30
CA GLY A 24 13.50 8.48 10.11
C GLY A 24 12.16 7.91 9.68
N ILE A 25 11.50 8.51 8.70
CA ILE A 25 10.20 8.08 8.17
C ILE A 25 10.37 7.59 6.74
N VAL A 26 9.81 6.43 6.43
CA VAL A 26 9.67 5.93 5.06
C VAL A 26 8.19 5.72 4.77
N LEU A 27 7.68 6.33 3.70
CA LEU A 27 6.32 6.12 3.23
C LEU A 27 6.33 5.28 1.95
N LEU A 28 5.72 4.10 2.03
CA LEU A 28 5.49 3.19 0.93
C LEU A 28 4.04 3.27 0.46
N ARG A 29 3.84 3.17 -0.85
CA ARG A 29 2.53 2.97 -1.47
C ARG A 29 2.55 1.70 -2.29
N MET A 30 1.52 0.89 -2.10
CA MET A 30 1.31 -0.34 -2.86
C MET A 30 -0.05 -0.29 -3.53
N ASN A 31 -0.09 -0.57 -4.84
CA ASN A 31 -1.33 -0.78 -5.57
C ASN A 31 -1.44 -2.29 -5.82
N PHE A 32 -2.44 -2.94 -5.24
CA PHE A 32 -2.61 -4.40 -5.35
C PHE A 32 -3.25 -4.82 -6.69
N GLY A 33 -3.56 -3.87 -7.56
CA GLY A 33 -4.15 -4.11 -8.87
C GLY A 33 -5.65 -4.42 -8.81
N ASP A 34 -6.26 -4.46 -9.99
CA ASP A 34 -7.64 -4.90 -10.15
C ASP A 34 -7.70 -6.43 -10.10
N THR A 35 -8.51 -6.95 -9.18
CA THR A 35 -8.76 -8.39 -9.01
C THR A 35 -10.20 -8.77 -9.32
N GLY A 36 -10.97 -7.86 -9.91
CA GLY A 36 -12.42 -7.94 -10.07
C GLY A 36 -13.20 -7.89 -8.74
N SER A 37 -12.49 -7.80 -7.60
CA SER A 37 -13.09 -7.90 -6.27
C SER A 37 -13.36 -6.54 -5.61
N TYR A 38 -12.88 -5.44 -6.20
CA TYR A 38 -12.97 -4.08 -5.65
C TYR A 38 -13.94 -3.16 -6.42
N GLY A 39 -14.74 -3.75 -7.32
CA GLY A 39 -15.55 -3.01 -8.30
C GLY A 39 -14.75 -2.71 -9.58
N ALA A 40 -15.44 -2.65 -10.71
CA ALA A 40 -14.82 -2.50 -12.02
C ALA A 40 -13.94 -1.23 -12.08
N GLY A 41 -12.67 -1.39 -12.47
CA GLY A 41 -11.72 -0.28 -12.60
C GLY A 41 -11.13 0.21 -11.28
N ASN A 42 -11.39 -0.45 -10.16
CA ASN A 42 -10.81 -0.14 -8.87
C ASN A 42 -9.74 -1.15 -8.45
N ALA A 43 -8.86 -0.71 -7.57
CA ALA A 43 -7.87 -1.53 -6.89
C ALA A 43 -7.84 -1.22 -5.39
N LEU A 44 -7.29 -2.15 -4.61
CA LEU A 44 -6.91 -1.87 -3.23
C LEU A 44 -5.55 -1.17 -3.21
N VAL A 45 -5.51 0.05 -2.70
CA VAL A 45 -4.29 0.82 -2.52
C VAL A 45 -3.97 0.86 -1.03
N VAL A 46 -2.71 0.59 -0.69
CA VAL A 46 -2.18 0.58 0.67
C VAL A 46 -1.10 1.64 0.79
N TRP A 47 -1.12 2.38 1.89
CA TRP A 47 -0.03 3.24 2.31
C TRP A 47 0.51 2.73 3.63
N GLU A 48 1.83 2.58 3.72
CA GLU A 48 2.52 2.12 4.90
C GLU A 48 3.62 3.11 5.26
N ALA A 49 3.54 3.70 6.44
CA ALA A 49 4.56 4.56 7.01
C ALA A 49 5.35 3.78 8.07
N PHE A 50 6.66 3.86 7.95
CA PHE A 50 7.60 3.20 8.86
C PHE A 50 8.40 4.23 9.62
N LYS A 51 8.43 4.13 10.95
CA LYS A 51 9.42 4.82 11.77
C LYS A 51 10.65 3.94 11.89
N VAL A 52 11.79 4.43 11.40
CA VAL A 52 13.07 3.72 11.35
C VAL A 52 14.12 4.49 12.13
N TYR A 53 14.77 3.84 13.10
CA TYR A 53 15.96 4.35 13.76
C TYR A 53 16.80 3.21 14.32
N GLY A 54 18.10 3.44 14.50
CA GLY A 54 19.04 2.40 14.97
C GLY A 54 19.06 1.14 14.09
N GLY A 55 18.77 1.28 12.78
CA GLY A 55 18.69 0.16 11.83
C GLY A 55 17.46 -0.74 12.00
N LYS A 56 16.43 -0.30 12.73
CA LYS A 56 15.22 -1.08 13.02
C LYS A 56 13.94 -0.30 12.71
N ILE A 57 12.88 -1.02 12.38
CA ILE A 57 11.52 -0.47 12.35
C ILE A 57 10.97 -0.47 13.78
N HIS A 58 10.47 0.68 14.23
CA HIS A 58 9.96 0.89 15.57
C HIS A 58 8.46 1.15 15.63
N ALA A 59 7.88 1.67 14.55
CA ALA A 59 6.45 1.83 14.40
C ALA A 59 6.05 1.63 12.95
N VAL A 60 4.83 1.14 12.77
CA VAL A 60 4.18 0.96 11.48
C VAL A 60 2.80 1.58 11.59
N GLU A 61 2.47 2.45 10.65
CA GLU A 61 1.10 2.90 10.42
C GLU A 61 0.72 2.52 9.00
N ALA A 62 -0.39 1.79 8.87
CA ALA A 62 -0.88 1.32 7.58
C ALA A 62 -2.35 1.63 7.43
N PHE A 63 -2.73 2.18 6.28
CA PHE A 63 -4.12 2.31 5.89
C PHE A 63 -4.32 1.86 4.45
N MET A 64 -5.51 1.33 4.18
CA MET A 64 -5.88 0.81 2.87
C MET A 64 -7.20 1.39 2.42
N ARG A 65 -7.33 1.62 1.11
CA ARG A 65 -8.54 2.17 0.52
C ARG A 65 -8.76 1.59 -0.87
N VAL A 66 -10.02 1.30 -1.18
CA VAL A 66 -10.44 1.02 -2.56
C VAL A 66 -10.50 2.35 -3.33
N MET A 67 -9.73 2.44 -4.41
CA MET A 67 -9.64 3.63 -5.27
C MET A 67 -9.55 3.22 -6.74
N PRO A 68 -9.76 4.14 -7.71
CA PRO A 68 -9.51 3.85 -9.12
C PRO A 68 -8.11 3.27 -9.33
N ALA A 69 -7.98 2.21 -10.12
CA ALA A 69 -6.71 1.55 -10.39
C ALA A 69 -5.69 2.49 -11.09
N SER A 70 -6.20 3.49 -11.82
CA SER A 70 -5.44 4.55 -12.47
C SER A 70 -5.04 5.70 -11.54
N ALA A 71 -5.45 5.69 -10.26
CA ALA A 71 -5.09 6.75 -9.33
C ALA A 71 -3.57 6.81 -9.13
N GLY A 72 -2.99 7.97 -9.45
CA GLY A 72 -1.59 8.28 -9.22
C GLY A 72 -1.24 8.37 -7.74
N SER A 73 0.03 8.65 -7.47
CA SER A 73 0.50 8.82 -6.09
C SER A 73 0.23 10.22 -5.55
N GLY A 74 0.13 11.22 -6.43
CA GLY A 74 0.15 12.64 -6.07
C GLY A 74 1.56 13.18 -5.80
N TRP A 75 2.57 12.32 -5.90
CA TRP A 75 4.00 12.59 -5.70
C TRP A 75 4.80 12.14 -6.94
N ASP A 76 4.16 12.22 -8.11
CA ASP A 76 4.75 11.89 -9.41
C ASP A 76 5.58 13.05 -9.97
#